data_AF-A0A0C2H7J1-F1
#
_entry.id   AF-A0A0C2H7J1-F1
#
_cell.length_a   1.000
_cell.length_b   1.000
_cell.length_c   1.000
_cell.angle_alpha   90.00
_cell.angle_beta   90.00
_cell.angle_gamma   90.00
#
_symmetry.space_group_name_H-M   'P 1'
#
loop_
_entity.id
_entity.type
_entity.pdbx_description
1 polymer ?
#
loop_
_entity_poly.entity_id
_entity_poly.type
_entity_poly.pdbx_seq_one_letter_code
_entity_poly.pdbx_strand_id
1 'polypeptide(L)'
;MPRAWRETIIVQVFKKKGDVLKCGYYRGIKLISHTMEIYEHLVDKWLREIVEFPEDQFGFVPERSMIDPIFIVRQIMERREYREKGKQIHIAFLDLEKAHDRLPRAHTFV
;
A
#
# COMPACT_ATOMS: atom_id res chain seq x y z
N MET A 1 -18.13 -3.77 22.34
CA MET A 1 -18.20 -3.89 20.87
C MET A 1 -19.53 -4.48 20.43
N PRO A 2 -20.26 -3.84 19.52
CA PRO A 2 -21.43 -4.43 18.86
C PRO A 2 -21.10 -5.78 18.24
N ARG A 3 -22.07 -6.72 18.26
CA ARG A 3 -21.86 -8.06 17.69
C ARG A 3 -21.50 -8.01 16.20
N ALA A 4 -22.14 -7.11 15.45
CA ALA A 4 -21.90 -6.90 14.03
C ALA A 4 -20.44 -6.54 13.70
N TRP A 5 -19.71 -5.90 14.62
CA TRP A 5 -18.30 -5.54 14.38
C TRP A 5 -17.36 -6.75 14.46
N ARG A 6 -17.84 -7.88 14.99
CA ARG A 6 -17.09 -9.14 15.06
C ARG A 6 -17.34 -10.04 13.84
N GLU A 7 -18.29 -9.68 13.00
CA GLU A 7 -18.69 -10.46 11.84
C GLU A 7 -18.13 -9.81 10.57
N THR A 8 -17.43 -10.59 9.75
CA THR A 8 -16.83 -10.09 8.50
C THR A 8 -16.98 -11.13 7.40
N ILE A 9 -17.30 -10.68 6.20
CA ILE A 9 -17.43 -11.54 5.01
C ILE A 9 -16.18 -11.38 4.17
N ILE A 10 -15.56 -12.47 3.73
CA ILE A 10 -14.40 -12.42 2.83
C ILE A 10 -14.87 -12.75 1.42
N VAL A 11 -14.72 -11.81 0.50
CA VAL A 11 -15.01 -11.97 -0.93
C VAL A 11 -13.71 -12.16 -1.69
N GLN A 12 -13.62 -13.20 -2.52
CA GLN A 12 -12.44 -13.46 -3.34
C GLN A 12 -12.55 -12.71 -4.66
N VAL A 13 -11.60 -11.81 -4.93
CA VAL A 13 -11.51 -11.05 -6.18
C VAL A 13 -10.34 -11.56 -7.02
N PHE A 14 -10.63 -11.98 -8.25
CA PHE A 14 -9.59 -12.46 -9.17
C PHE A 14 -8.67 -11.30 -9.59
N LYS A 15 -7.34 -11.49 -9.48
CA LYS A 15 -6.32 -10.48 -9.80
C LYS A 15 -6.15 -10.21 -11.31
N LYS A 16 -7.01 -10.80 -12.16
CA LYS A 16 -6.97 -10.69 -13.63
C LYS A 16 -5.61 -11.06 -14.24
N LYS A 17 -4.86 -11.93 -13.56
CA LYS A 17 -3.53 -12.41 -13.99
C LYS A 17 -3.35 -13.83 -13.49
N GLY A 18 -2.89 -14.73 -14.36
CA GLY A 18 -2.64 -16.13 -14.04
C GLY A 18 -3.83 -17.06 -14.28
N ASP A 19 -3.71 -18.28 -13.75
CA ASP A 19 -4.69 -19.35 -13.92
C ASP A 19 -5.86 -19.19 -12.94
N VAL A 20 -7.09 -19.18 -13.46
CA VAL A 20 -8.34 -19.05 -12.68
C VAL A 20 -8.51 -20.19 -11.69
N LEU A 21 -7.91 -21.36 -11.94
CA LEU A 21 -8.02 -22.52 -11.05
C LEU A 21 -7.07 -22.46 -9.85
N LYS A 22 -6.11 -21.53 -9.83
CA LYS A 22 -5.12 -21.41 -8.75
C LYS A 22 -5.50 -20.30 -7.76
N CYS A 23 -5.73 -20.71 -6.50
CA CYS A 23 -6.12 -19.83 -5.39
C CYS A 23 -5.20 -18.61 -5.18
N GLY A 24 -3.89 -18.73 -5.47
CA GLY A 24 -2.93 -17.62 -5.32
C GLY A 24 -3.19 -16.38 -6.19
N TYR A 25 -3.98 -16.53 -7.26
CA TYR A 25 -4.38 -15.44 -8.14
C TYR A 25 -5.67 -14.72 -7.70
N TYR A 26 -6.21 -15.08 -6.55
CA TYR A 26 -7.29 -14.33 -5.92
C TYR A 26 -6.74 -13.44 -4.80
N ARG A 27 -7.43 -12.33 -4.55
CA ARG A 27 -7.23 -11.45 -3.40
C ARG A 27 -8.50 -11.47 -2.57
N GLY A 28 -8.41 -11.91 -1.32
CA GLY A 28 -9.52 -11.78 -0.38
C GLY A 28 -9.71 -10.32 -0.01
N ILE A 29 -10.91 -9.79 -0.18
CA ILE A 29 -11.32 -8.49 0.33
C ILE A 29 -12.28 -8.74 1.49
N LYS A 30 -11.97 -8.12 2.63
CA LYS A 30 -12.78 -8.20 3.82
C LYS A 30 -13.87 -7.13 3.74
N LEU A 31 -15.12 -7.57 3.82
CA LEU A 31 -16.28 -6.70 3.97
C LEU A 31 -16.68 -6.69 5.45
N ILE A 32 -16.78 -5.49 5.99
CA ILE A 32 -17.14 -5.20 7.38
C ILE A 32 -18.49 -4.49 7.42
N SER A 33 -19.14 -4.46 8.58
CA SER A 33 -20.37 -3.69 8.75
C SER A 33 -20.14 -2.19 8.52
N HIS A 34 -21.11 -1.48 7.93
CA HIS A 34 -21.04 -0.03 7.71
C HIS A 34 -20.66 0.78 8.97
N THR A 35 -21.14 0.36 10.15
CA THR A 35 -20.80 1.05 11.41
C THR A 35 -19.34 0.87 11.81
N MET A 36 -18.73 -0.26 11.47
CA MET A 36 -17.28 -0.49 11.65
C MET A 36 -16.47 0.31 10.63
N GLU A 37 -16.94 0.42 9.40
CA GLU A 37 -16.26 1.23 8.37
C GLU A 37 -16.21 2.71 8.76
N ILE A 38 -17.30 3.27 9.29
CA ILE A 38 -17.31 4.64 9.83
C ILE A 38 -16.29 4.79 10.96
N TYR A 39 -16.20 3.79 11.84
CA TYR A 39 -15.23 3.80 12.93
C TYR A 39 -13.79 3.74 12.41
N GLU A 40 -13.49 2.88 11.42
CA GLU A 40 -12.17 2.81 10.79
C GLU A 40 -11.77 4.15 10.13
N HIS A 41 -12.71 4.84 9.47
CA HIS A 41 -12.45 6.17 8.91
C HIS A 41 -12.15 7.22 9.99
N LEU A 42 -12.83 7.16 11.13
CA LEU A 42 -12.54 8.07 12.25
C LEU A 42 -11.15 7.82 12.82
N VAL A 43 -10.78 6.54 13.00
CA VAL A 43 -9.45 6.15 13.48
C VAL A 43 -8.36 6.55 12.48
N ASP A 44 -8.56 6.33 11.18
CA ASP A 44 -7.63 6.77 10.13
C ASP A 44 -7.41 8.29 10.18
N LYS A 45 -8.50 9.07 10.30
CA LYS A 45 -8.40 10.52 10.43
C LYS A 45 -7.57 10.93 11.65
N TRP A 46 -7.81 10.31 12.80
CA TRP A 46 -7.06 10.60 14.03
C TRP A 46 -5.59 10.19 13.91
N LEU A 47 -5.30 9.03 13.32
CA LEU A 47 -3.93 8.58 13.11
C LEU A 47 -3.16 9.52 12.19
N ARG A 48 -3.79 10.08 11.16
CA ARG A 48 -3.15 11.08 10.27
C ARG A 48 -2.77 12.38 10.97
N GLU A 49 -3.40 12.72 12.09
CA GLU A 49 -3.05 13.89 12.90
C GLU A 49 -1.85 13.60 13.83
N ILE A 50 -1.59 12.33 14.15
CA ILE A 50 -0.58 11.91 15.12
C ILE A 50 0.69 11.39 14.42
N VAL A 51 0.54 10.74 13.28
CA VAL A 51 1.62 10.06 12.57
C VAL A 51 2.23 11.01 11.54
N GLU A 52 3.54 11.24 11.67
CA GLU A 52 4.33 11.92 10.65
C GLU A 52 4.74 10.93 9.55
N PHE A 53 4.46 11.27 8.30
CA PHE A 53 4.85 10.45 7.15
C PHE A 53 6.25 10.83 6.67
N PRO A 54 7.13 9.85 6.39
CA PRO A 54 8.42 10.10 5.77
C PRO A 54 8.31 10.88 4.45
N GLU A 55 9.29 11.73 4.15
CA GLU A 55 9.30 12.55 2.92
C GLU A 55 9.34 11.70 1.64
N ASP A 56 9.92 10.51 1.72
CA ASP A 56 10.07 9.51 0.66
C ASP A 56 8.85 8.58 0.51
N GLN A 57 7.84 8.71 1.39
CA GLN A 57 6.59 7.97 1.27
C GLN A 57 5.59 8.70 0.37
N PHE A 58 5.30 8.14 -0.81
CA PHE A 58 4.33 8.71 -1.76
C PHE A 58 2.98 7.98 -1.76
N GLY A 59 2.95 6.73 -1.30
CA GLY A 59 1.72 5.93 -1.23
C GLY A 59 0.89 6.23 0.02
N PHE A 60 -0.44 6.31 -0.13
CA PHE A 60 -1.40 6.51 0.98
C PHE A 60 -1.25 7.83 1.78
N VAL A 61 -0.45 8.77 1.28
CA VAL A 61 -0.28 10.11 1.85
C VAL A 61 -1.19 11.09 1.09
N PRO A 62 -1.99 11.92 1.78
CA PRO A 62 -2.80 12.95 1.13
C PRO A 62 -1.91 13.89 0.31
N GLU A 63 -2.45 14.40 -0.80
CA GLU A 63 -1.78 15.40 -1.66
C GLU A 63 -0.47 14.92 -2.34
N ARG A 64 -0.06 13.66 -2.18
CA ARG A 64 1.06 13.06 -2.90
C ARG A 64 0.56 12.12 -4.00
N SER A 65 1.14 12.25 -5.20
CA SER A 65 0.78 11.44 -6.35
C SER A 65 1.86 10.40 -6.67
N MET A 66 1.47 9.34 -7.39
CA MET A 66 2.43 8.40 -7.98
C MET A 66 3.25 9.05 -9.12
N ILE A 67 2.83 10.21 -9.62
CA ILE A 67 3.54 10.93 -10.68
C ILE A 67 4.90 11.42 -10.19
N ASP A 68 4.97 11.94 -8.96
CA ASP A 68 6.17 12.54 -8.39
C ASP A 68 7.35 11.55 -8.29
N PRO A 69 7.20 10.34 -7.71
CA PRO A 69 8.31 9.39 -7.64
C PRO A 69 8.74 8.88 -9.02
N ILE A 70 7.79 8.70 -9.96
CA ILE A 70 8.14 8.34 -11.35
C ILE A 70 8.98 9.44 -12.00
N PHE A 71 8.56 10.70 -11.81
CA PHE A 71 9.26 11.85 -12.35
C PHE A 71 10.66 11.98 -11.76
N ILE A 72 10.81 11.82 -10.44
CA ILE A 72 12.10 11.84 -9.74
C ILE A 72 13.04 10.77 -10.32
N VAL A 73 12.57 9.53 -10.47
CA VAL A 73 13.38 8.42 -11.03
C VAL A 73 13.80 8.75 -12.48
N ARG A 74 12.88 9.25 -13.32
CA ARG A 74 13.20 9.67 -14.69
C ARG A 74 14.24 10.77 -14.73
N GLN A 75 14.09 11.80 -13.89
CA GLN A 75 15.02 12.93 -13.83
C GLN A 75 16.43 12.48 -13.38
N ILE A 76 16.52 11.53 -12.45
CA ILE A 76 17.80 10.94 -12.02
C ILE A 76 18.45 10.20 -13.20
N MET A 77 17.67 9.43 -13.96
CA MET A 77 18.16 8.70 -15.14
C MET A 77 18.70 9.64 -16.22
N GLU A 78 17.91 10.64 -16.61
CA GLU A 78 18.28 11.62 -17.64
C GLU A 78 19.51 12.46 -17.24
N ARG A 79 19.57 12.89 -15.96
CA ARG A 79 20.70 13.68 -15.45
C ARG A 79 22.01 12.89 -15.47
N ARG A 80 21.98 11.61 -15.08
CA ARG A 80 23.15 10.71 -15.12
C ARG A 80 23.62 10.48 -16.56
N GLU A 81 22.69 10.23 -17.47
CA GLU A 81 23.00 10.03 -18.89
C GLU A 81 23.70 11.25 -19.48
N TYR A 82 23.11 12.44 -19.30
CA TYR A 82 23.58 13.68 -19.93
C TYR A 82 24.79 14.31 -19.23
N ARG A 83 24.81 14.37 -17.88
CA ARG A 83 25.87 15.08 -17.13
C ARG A 83 27.05 14.19 -16.75
N GLU A 84 26.85 12.89 -16.56
CA GLU A 84 27.90 11.98 -16.09
C GLU A 84 28.49 11.10 -17.20
N LYS A 85 28.20 11.41 -18.48
CA LYS A 85 28.68 10.71 -19.67
C LYS A 85 28.27 9.23 -19.69
N GLY A 86 27.00 8.94 -19.39
CA GLY A 86 26.46 7.57 -19.51
C GLY A 86 27.02 6.57 -18.49
N LYS A 87 27.42 7.01 -17.29
CA LYS A 87 27.76 6.08 -16.19
C LYS A 87 26.56 5.20 -15.87
N GLN A 88 26.77 3.89 -15.74
CA GLN A 88 25.72 2.92 -15.43
C GLN A 88 24.95 3.28 -14.15
N ILE A 89 23.63 3.19 -14.24
CA ILE A 89 22.69 3.31 -13.13
C ILE A 89 22.13 1.92 -12.85
N HIS A 90 22.15 1.52 -11.58
CA HIS A 90 21.49 0.31 -11.13
C HIS A 90 20.28 0.69 -10.28
N ILE A 91 19.11 0.15 -10.63
CA ILE A 91 17.85 0.37 -9.91
C ILE A 91 17.38 -0.99 -9.41
N ALA A 92 17.08 -1.10 -8.12
CA ALA A 92 16.48 -2.28 -7.52
C ALA A 92 15.01 -2.00 -7.21
N PHE A 93 14.13 -2.90 -7.67
CA PHE A 93 12.71 -2.87 -7.33
C PHE A 93 12.45 -3.88 -6.21
N LEU A 94 11.87 -3.40 -5.11
CA LEU A 94 11.48 -4.21 -3.97
C LEU A 94 9.95 -4.22 -3.85
N ASP A 95 9.37 -5.42 -3.76
CA ASP A 95 7.94 -5.61 -3.52
C ASP A 95 7.74 -6.58 -2.36
N LEU A 96 6.83 -6.24 -1.44
CA LEU A 96 6.53 -7.06 -0.27
C LEU A 96 5.35 -7.98 -0.56
N GLU A 97 5.60 -9.29 -0.49
CA GLU A 97 4.54 -10.28 -0.68
C GLU A 97 3.55 -10.26 0.50
N LYS A 98 2.27 -9.97 0.22
CA LYS A 98 1.16 -9.96 1.20
C LYS A 98 1.42 -9.05 2.41
N ALA A 99 1.84 -7.81 2.15
CA ALA A 99 2.20 -6.83 3.18
C ALA A 99 1.16 -6.67 4.31
N HIS A 100 -0.14 -6.65 3.99
CA HIS A 100 -1.20 -6.50 5.00
C HIS A 100 -1.45 -7.78 5.83
N ASP A 101 -1.16 -8.96 5.28
CA ASP A 101 -1.41 -10.23 5.97
C ASP A 101 -0.24 -10.64 6.89
N ARG A 102 0.96 -10.13 6.62
CA ARG A 102 2.21 -10.50 7.31
C ARG A 102 2.64 -9.52 8.40
N LEU A 103 1.77 -8.62 8.83
CA LEU A 103 2.08 -7.67 9.90
C LEU A 103 2.26 -8.39 11.26
N PRO A 104 3.40 -8.21 11.95
CA PRO A 104 3.65 -8.82 13.24
C PRO A 104 2.77 -8.17 14.32
N ARG A 105 1.67 -8.85 14.67
CA ARG A 105 0.65 -8.34 15.62
C ARG A 105 1.21 -7.94 16.99
N ALA A 106 2.33 -8.50 17.43
CA ALA A 106 2.97 -8.15 18.70
C ALA A 106 3.55 -6.72 18.74
N HIS A 107 3.78 -6.10 17.58
CA HIS A 107 4.46 -4.80 17.47
C HIS A 107 3.64 -3.73 16.74
N THR A 108 2.41 -4.04 16.32
CA THR A 108 1.59 -3.14 15.48
C THR A 108 0.39 -2.53 16.22
N PHE A 109 -0.03 -3.08 17.36
CA PHE A 109 -1.08 -2.48 18.19
C PHE A 109 -0.43 -1.69 19.34
N VAL A 110 -0.56 -0.37 19.30
CA VAL A 110 -0.41 0.54 20.45
C VAL A 110 -1.80 0.77 21.04
#